data_AF-A0A4U1L779-F1
#
_entry.id   AF-A0A4U1L779-F1
#
_cell.length_a   1.000
_cell.length_b   1.000
_cell.length_c   1.000
_cell.angle_alpha   90.00
_cell.angle_beta   90.00
_cell.angle_gamma   90.00
#
_symmetry.space_group_name_H-M   'P 1'
#
loop_
_entity.id
_entity.type
_entity.pdbx_description
1 polymer ?
#
loop_
_entity_poly.entity_id
_entity_poly.type
_entity_poly.pdbx_seq_one_letter_code
_entity_poly.pdbx_strand_id
1 'polypeptide(L)'
;MSEDAPAGKRSRQRRGPKAAALDAASGAATVERESGNRWRPRDGERHLMNYSRHFGDLGDDDLFFRATRSIVTAARRWRKLANDRVKPVRQTMARWETLFLVAFSGDDLTQSELAHLISVEGPTMVRMLDVLARDGLIERRQSDTDRRVTSNRITPEGMRVIGELMGITNQLRREVLEDIDRDKLATTIEVLGQILRKIDTLR
;
A
#
# COMPACT_ATOMS: atom_id res chain seq x y z
N MET A 1 8.88 -24.34 -60.62
CA MET A 1 7.65 -25.10 -60.94
C MET A 1 7.94 -26.57 -60.70
N SER A 2 6.92 -27.37 -60.36
CA SER A 2 6.94 -28.73 -59.76
C SER A 2 6.98 -28.71 -58.23
N GLU A 3 6.20 -29.52 -57.51
CA GLU A 3 4.95 -30.26 -57.77
C GLU A 3 4.48 -30.81 -56.42
N ASP A 4 3.20 -31.18 -56.37
CA ASP A 4 2.43 -31.70 -55.24
C ASP A 4 3.05 -32.83 -54.40
N ALA A 5 2.69 -32.86 -53.11
CA ALA A 5 2.37 -34.08 -52.36
C ALA A 5 1.61 -33.80 -51.04
N PRO A 6 0.81 -34.74 -50.49
CA PRO A 6 -0.53 -34.43 -49.96
C PRO A 6 -0.81 -34.78 -48.47
N ALA A 7 -2.00 -34.31 -48.04
CA ALA A 7 -2.96 -34.81 -47.04
C ALA A 7 -2.55 -35.80 -45.90
N GLY A 8 -2.65 -35.30 -44.65
CA GLY A 8 -3.60 -35.79 -43.63
C GLY A 8 -3.27 -37.06 -42.81
N LYS A 9 -3.16 -36.92 -41.47
CA LYS A 9 -3.73 -37.87 -40.47
C LYS A 9 -3.66 -37.34 -39.01
N ARG A 10 -4.86 -37.13 -38.45
CA ARG A 10 -5.38 -37.53 -37.11
C ARG A 10 -4.61 -37.22 -35.80
N SER A 11 -5.36 -36.49 -34.95
CA SER A 11 -5.60 -36.71 -33.50
C SER A 11 -4.51 -36.29 -32.50
N ARG A 12 -4.87 -35.37 -31.60
CA ARG A 12 -5.31 -35.71 -30.23
C ARG A 12 -5.74 -34.45 -29.48
N GLN A 13 -7.05 -34.33 -29.32
CA GLN A 13 -7.73 -33.50 -28.34
C GLN A 13 -7.24 -33.90 -26.95
N ARG A 14 -6.46 -33.05 -26.27
CA ARG A 14 -6.18 -33.22 -24.84
C ARG A 14 -7.35 -32.62 -24.05
N ARG A 15 -8.22 -33.50 -23.59
CA ARG A 15 -9.28 -33.25 -22.61
C ARG A 15 -8.65 -32.76 -21.30
N GLY A 16 -9.06 -31.59 -20.82
CA GLY A 16 -8.87 -31.20 -19.43
C GLY A 16 -9.69 -32.11 -18.48
N PRO A 17 -9.29 -32.24 -17.21
CA PRO A 17 -9.96 -33.15 -16.28
C PRO A 17 -11.42 -32.71 -16.03
N LYS A 18 -12.31 -33.69 -16.15
CA LYS A 18 -13.75 -33.59 -15.90
C LYS A 18 -14.02 -33.23 -14.43
N ALA A 19 -14.95 -32.29 -14.24
CA ALA A 19 -15.67 -32.10 -12.99
C ALA A 19 -16.26 -33.43 -12.51
N ALA A 20 -15.90 -33.83 -11.29
CA ALA A 20 -16.53 -34.93 -10.58
C ALA A 20 -17.29 -34.36 -9.37
N ALA A 21 -18.56 -34.71 -9.36
CA ALA A 21 -19.60 -34.52 -8.36
C ALA A 21 -19.17 -34.08 -6.95
N LEU A 22 -19.68 -32.92 -6.53
CA LEU A 22 -19.90 -32.57 -5.14
C LEU A 22 -21.29 -33.05 -4.75
N ASP A 23 -21.36 -34.16 -4.02
CA ASP A 23 -22.46 -34.39 -3.08
C ASP A 23 -22.00 -35.35 -1.97
N ALA A 24 -21.74 -34.78 -0.80
CA ALA A 24 -21.77 -35.44 0.51
C ALA A 24 -21.66 -34.35 1.57
N ALA A 25 -22.82 -33.83 1.98
CA ALA A 25 -22.97 -33.09 3.22
C ALA A 25 -22.63 -33.99 4.41
N SER A 26 -21.77 -33.52 5.32
CA SER A 26 -21.84 -33.77 6.76
C SER A 26 -20.58 -33.18 7.42
N GLY A 27 -20.77 -32.23 8.33
CA GLY A 27 -19.69 -31.49 9.00
C GLY A 27 -19.97 -30.01 9.21
N ALA A 28 -21.22 -29.57 8.99
CA ALA A 28 -21.70 -28.27 9.43
C ALA A 28 -22.07 -28.35 10.92
N ALA A 29 -21.07 -28.15 11.79
CA ALA A 29 -21.14 -27.75 13.20
C ALA A 29 -19.75 -28.04 13.75
N THR A 30 -18.89 -27.07 14.03
CA THR A 30 -18.95 -26.34 15.30
C THR A 30 -17.97 -25.17 15.22
N VAL A 31 -18.42 -24.00 14.74
CA VAL A 31 -17.77 -22.72 15.03
C VAL A 31 -18.86 -21.64 15.13
N GLU A 32 -19.77 -21.83 16.08
CA GLU A 32 -20.70 -20.78 16.53
C GLU A 32 -20.45 -20.54 18.01
N ARG A 33 -19.60 -19.52 18.27
CA ARG A 33 -19.31 -18.75 19.50
C ARG A 33 -17.99 -18.04 19.14
N GLU A 34 -17.89 -16.74 18.88
CA GLU A 34 -18.43 -15.58 19.58
C GLU A 34 -18.68 -14.43 18.58
N SER A 35 -19.85 -13.80 18.71
CA SER A 35 -20.31 -12.70 17.88
C SER A 35 -20.00 -11.36 18.56
N GLY A 36 -19.11 -10.57 17.95
CA GLY A 36 -18.94 -9.15 18.26
C GLY A 36 -18.70 -8.25 17.04
N ASN A 37 -18.07 -8.73 15.96
CA ASN A 37 -17.81 -7.91 14.79
C ASN A 37 -17.59 -8.77 13.53
N ARG A 38 -18.66 -9.28 12.92
CA ARG A 38 -18.54 -9.98 11.63
C ARG A 38 -18.38 -8.96 10.52
N TRP A 39 -17.16 -8.47 10.32
CA TRP A 39 -16.81 -7.71 9.11
C TRP A 39 -17.26 -8.50 7.88
N ARG A 40 -18.14 -7.90 7.07
CA ARG A 40 -18.62 -8.47 5.80
C ARG A 40 -18.12 -7.59 4.65
N PRO A 41 -17.34 -8.13 3.69
CA PRO A 41 -16.85 -7.36 2.56
C PRO A 41 -17.99 -6.84 1.70
N ARG A 42 -17.86 -5.61 1.18
CA ARG A 42 -18.79 -5.04 0.19
C ARG A 42 -18.69 -5.79 -1.15
N ASP A 43 -19.58 -5.53 -2.10
CA ASP A 43 -19.63 -6.25 -3.38
C ASP A 43 -18.30 -6.29 -4.16
N GLY A 44 -17.52 -5.21 -4.12
CA GLY A 44 -16.19 -5.15 -4.73
C GLY A 44 -15.08 -5.90 -3.97
N GLU A 45 -15.35 -6.43 -2.79
CA GLU A 45 -14.41 -7.08 -1.88
C GLU A 45 -14.69 -8.58 -1.71
N ARG A 46 -15.71 -9.11 -2.41
CA ARG A 46 -16.04 -10.55 -2.41
C ARG A 46 -14.83 -11.43 -2.77
N HIS A 47 -13.88 -10.91 -3.55
CA HIS A 47 -12.63 -11.62 -3.89
C HIS A 47 -11.75 -11.94 -2.68
N LEU A 48 -11.86 -11.19 -1.57
CA LEU A 48 -11.14 -11.47 -0.32
C LEU A 48 -11.65 -12.76 0.36
N MET A 49 -12.89 -13.15 0.08
CA MET A 49 -13.51 -14.39 0.56
C MET A 49 -13.27 -15.58 -0.38
N ASN A 50 -12.68 -15.35 -1.55
CA ASN A 50 -12.48 -16.41 -2.53
C ASN A 50 -11.24 -17.26 -2.26
N TYR A 51 -10.33 -16.82 -1.40
CA TYR A 51 -9.09 -17.53 -1.11
C TYR A 51 -9.36 -18.87 -0.41
N SER A 52 -9.98 -18.86 0.78
CA SER A 52 -10.40 -20.11 1.45
C SER A 52 -11.38 -20.95 0.62
N ARG A 53 -12.24 -20.32 -0.19
CA ARG A 53 -13.15 -21.06 -1.09
C ARG A 53 -12.44 -21.90 -2.15
N HIS A 54 -11.26 -21.49 -2.61
CA HIS A 54 -10.54 -22.21 -3.67
C HIS A 54 -9.50 -23.18 -3.10
N PHE A 55 -8.97 -22.94 -1.90
CA PHE A 55 -7.87 -23.73 -1.33
C PHE A 55 -8.23 -24.53 -0.08
N GLY A 56 -9.49 -24.47 0.40
CA GLY A 56 -9.97 -25.27 1.53
C GLY A 56 -9.83 -24.56 2.89
N ASP A 57 -9.78 -25.34 3.97
CA ASP A 57 -9.50 -24.83 5.32
C ASP A 57 -8.01 -24.46 5.43
N LEU A 58 -7.75 -23.17 5.53
CA LEU A 58 -6.40 -22.60 5.54
C LEU A 58 -5.99 -22.11 6.94
N GLY A 59 -6.86 -22.27 7.95
CA GLY A 59 -6.62 -21.72 9.29
C GLY A 59 -6.21 -20.24 9.23
N ASP A 60 -5.06 -19.92 9.83
CA ASP A 60 -4.53 -18.56 9.90
C ASP A 60 -4.12 -17.98 8.54
N ASP A 61 -3.79 -18.80 7.53
CA ASP A 61 -3.36 -18.31 6.21
C ASP A 61 -4.47 -17.55 5.47
N ASP A 62 -5.75 -17.91 5.70
CA ASP A 62 -6.88 -17.13 5.15
C ASP A 62 -6.99 -15.76 5.83
N LEU A 63 -6.77 -15.70 7.14
CA LEU A 63 -6.77 -14.45 7.88
C LEU A 63 -5.60 -13.55 7.45
N PHE A 64 -4.39 -14.12 7.32
CA PHE A 64 -3.20 -13.42 6.84
C PHE A 64 -3.39 -12.91 5.40
N PHE A 65 -3.97 -13.73 4.51
CA PHE A 65 -4.29 -13.31 3.16
C PHE A 65 -5.27 -12.12 3.14
N ARG A 66 -6.36 -12.20 3.89
CA ARG A 66 -7.36 -11.11 3.94
C ARG A 66 -6.77 -9.84 4.52
N ALA A 67 -5.97 -9.93 5.57
CA ALA A 67 -5.30 -8.79 6.19
C ALA A 67 -4.34 -8.12 5.19
N THR A 68 -3.42 -8.89 4.59
CA THR A 68 -2.45 -8.36 3.62
C THR A 68 -3.13 -7.74 2.39
N ARG A 69 -4.16 -8.38 1.85
CA ARG A 69 -4.93 -7.85 0.72
C ARG A 69 -5.70 -6.58 1.07
N SER A 70 -6.26 -6.49 2.28
CA SER A 70 -6.96 -5.30 2.77
C SER A 70 -5.99 -4.13 2.92
N ILE A 71 -4.81 -4.35 3.51
CA ILE A 71 -3.74 -3.34 3.64
C ILE A 71 -3.35 -2.79 2.26
N VAL A 72 -3.00 -3.67 1.32
CA VAL A 72 -2.55 -3.27 -0.02
C VAL A 72 -3.64 -2.50 -0.78
N THR A 73 -4.89 -2.96 -0.70
CA THR A 73 -6.00 -2.35 -1.44
C THR A 73 -6.39 -1.00 -0.84
N ALA A 74 -6.48 -0.91 0.49
CA ALA A 74 -6.78 0.33 1.19
C ALA A 74 -5.68 1.38 0.92
N ALA A 75 -4.40 1.01 1.08
CA ALA A 75 -3.28 1.91 0.84
C ALA A 75 -3.27 2.44 -0.60
N ARG A 76 -3.47 1.57 -1.61
CA ARG A 76 -3.51 1.98 -3.02
C ARG A 76 -4.68 2.91 -3.32
N ARG A 77 -5.88 2.61 -2.81
CA ARG A 77 -7.08 3.44 -3.05
C ARG A 77 -6.99 4.79 -2.36
N TRP A 78 -6.54 4.81 -1.10
CA TRP A 78 -6.24 6.03 -0.37
C TRP A 78 -5.24 6.91 -1.13
N ARG A 79 -4.12 6.31 -1.54
CA ARG A 79 -3.05 7.00 -2.28
C ARG A 79 -3.54 7.61 -3.59
N LYS A 80 -4.33 6.88 -4.38
CA LYS A 80 -4.93 7.40 -5.61
C LYS A 80 -5.83 8.60 -5.31
N LEU A 81 -6.73 8.45 -4.34
CA LEU A 81 -7.68 9.50 -3.98
C LEU A 81 -7.00 10.76 -3.44
N ALA A 82 -5.99 10.60 -2.56
CA ALA A 82 -5.18 11.70 -2.06
C ALA A 82 -4.43 12.41 -3.19
N ASN A 83 -3.81 11.67 -4.11
CA ASN A 83 -3.11 12.23 -5.26
C ASN A 83 -4.06 13.03 -6.18
N ASP A 84 -5.26 12.52 -6.43
CA ASP A 84 -6.27 13.22 -7.24
C ASP A 84 -6.72 14.54 -6.58
N ARG A 85 -6.82 14.58 -5.25
CA ARG A 85 -7.19 15.79 -4.48
C ARG A 85 -6.08 16.84 -4.40
N VAL A 86 -4.80 16.44 -4.41
CA VAL A 86 -3.67 17.40 -4.37
C VAL A 86 -3.17 17.83 -5.75
N LYS A 87 -3.61 17.17 -6.83
CA LYS A 87 -3.27 17.55 -8.21
C LYS A 87 -3.51 19.04 -8.53
N PRO A 88 -4.58 19.70 -8.06
CA PRO A 88 -4.81 21.13 -8.32
C PRO A 88 -3.73 22.05 -7.76
N VAL A 89 -3.00 21.65 -6.72
CA VAL A 89 -1.92 22.45 -6.10
C VAL A 89 -0.53 22.15 -6.69
N ARG A 90 -0.47 21.57 -7.90
CA ARG A 90 0.77 21.25 -8.64
C ARG A 90 1.75 20.33 -7.89
N GLN A 91 1.27 19.53 -6.95
CA GLN A 91 2.10 18.56 -6.23
C GLN A 91 1.90 17.15 -6.80
N THR A 92 2.97 16.35 -6.77
CA THR A 92 2.92 14.90 -7.04
C THR A 92 3.03 14.12 -5.75
N MET A 93 2.51 12.89 -5.74
CA MET A 93 2.51 12.01 -4.58
C MET A 93 3.86 11.94 -3.85
N ALA A 94 4.90 11.55 -4.59
CA ALA A 94 6.21 11.34 -4.00
C ALA A 94 6.79 12.65 -3.43
N ARG A 95 6.50 13.78 -4.08
CA ARG A 95 6.99 15.10 -3.66
C ARG A 95 6.38 15.53 -2.33
N TRP A 96 5.06 15.40 -2.18
CA TRP A 96 4.42 15.78 -0.91
C TRP A 96 4.67 14.74 0.20
N GLU A 97 4.77 13.44 -0.11
CA GLU A 97 5.20 12.41 0.85
C GLU A 97 6.62 12.72 1.37
N THR A 98 7.55 13.12 0.48
CA THR A 98 8.92 13.52 0.88
C THR A 98 8.90 14.76 1.75
N LEU A 99 8.17 15.80 1.34
CA LEU A 99 8.08 17.04 2.10
C LEU A 99 7.44 16.81 3.48
N PHE A 100 6.46 15.90 3.56
CA PHE A 100 5.83 15.49 4.82
C PHE A 100 6.83 14.83 5.77
N LEU A 101 7.62 13.88 5.28
CA LEU A 101 8.65 13.23 6.11
C LEU A 101 9.69 14.24 6.61
N VAL A 102 10.19 15.10 5.73
CA VAL A 102 11.14 16.17 6.11
C VAL A 102 10.54 17.14 7.14
N ALA A 103 9.22 17.36 7.12
CA ALA A 103 8.56 18.27 8.06
C ALA A 103 8.25 17.63 9.43
N PHE A 104 7.96 16.32 9.49
CA PHE A 104 7.36 15.69 10.68
C PHE A 104 8.17 14.55 11.31
N SER A 105 9.31 14.17 10.74
CA SER A 105 10.16 13.12 11.32
C SER A 105 10.92 13.54 12.59
N GLY A 106 10.88 14.82 12.97
CA GLY A 106 11.49 15.33 14.20
C GLY A 106 12.98 15.66 14.07
N ASP A 107 13.71 14.95 13.19
CA ASP A 107 15.12 15.15 12.88
C ASP A 107 15.36 15.46 11.39
N ASP A 108 16.50 16.09 11.07
CA ASP A 108 16.92 16.30 9.68
C ASP A 108 17.28 14.95 9.03
N LEU A 109 16.50 14.52 8.04
CA LEU A 109 16.69 13.21 7.41
C LEU A 109 17.72 13.24 6.27
N THR A 110 18.54 12.19 6.21
CA THR A 110 19.40 11.93 5.07
C THR A 110 18.59 11.48 3.85
N GLN A 111 19.20 11.62 2.69
CA GLN A 111 18.63 11.11 1.44
C GLN A 111 18.33 9.60 1.50
N SER A 112 19.22 8.81 2.10
CA SER A 112 19.06 7.35 2.19
C SER A 112 17.89 6.96 3.07
N GLU A 113 17.70 7.66 4.20
CA GLU A 113 16.55 7.45 5.08
C GLU A 113 15.23 7.81 4.37
N LEU A 114 15.18 8.94 3.68
CA LEU A 114 14.00 9.34 2.91
C LEU A 114 13.69 8.35 1.78
N ALA A 115 14.70 7.88 1.06
CA ALA A 115 14.55 6.87 0.01
C ALA A 115 13.97 5.57 0.58
N HIS A 116 14.45 5.13 1.75
CA HIS A 116 13.95 3.96 2.46
C HIS A 116 12.49 4.14 2.89
N LEU A 117 12.16 5.25 3.55
CA LEU A 117 10.82 5.54 4.06
C LEU A 117 9.75 5.61 2.97
N ILE A 118 10.10 6.13 1.79
CA ILE A 118 9.16 6.24 0.65
C ILE A 118 9.26 5.01 -0.28
N SER A 119 10.21 4.11 -0.04
CA SER A 119 10.48 2.93 -0.86
C SER A 119 10.73 3.30 -2.34
N VAL A 120 11.65 4.24 -2.55
CA VAL A 120 12.12 4.63 -3.90
C VAL A 120 13.64 4.49 -4.01
N GLU A 121 14.13 4.32 -5.22
CA GLU A 121 15.56 4.26 -5.48
C GLU A 121 16.27 5.58 -5.16
N GLY A 122 17.51 5.49 -4.68
CA GLY A 122 18.33 6.65 -4.30
C GLY A 122 18.38 7.76 -5.35
N PRO A 123 18.66 7.48 -6.65
CA PRO A 123 18.66 8.50 -7.71
C PRO A 123 17.31 9.19 -7.93
N THR A 124 16.20 8.52 -7.62
CA THR A 124 14.87 9.14 -7.66
C THR A 124 14.68 10.10 -6.50
N MET A 125 15.17 9.73 -5.30
CA MET A 125 15.16 10.61 -4.14
C MET A 125 16.05 11.85 -4.34
N VAL A 126 17.28 11.69 -4.87
CA VAL A 126 18.19 12.81 -5.20
C VAL A 126 17.45 13.87 -6.02
N ARG A 127 16.90 13.46 -7.16
CA ARG A 127 16.21 14.36 -8.09
C ARG A 127 15.04 15.06 -7.42
N MET A 128 14.34 14.39 -6.52
CA MET A 128 13.21 14.96 -5.81
C MET A 128 13.64 16.03 -4.79
N LEU A 129 14.69 15.75 -4.02
CA LEU A 129 15.28 16.69 -3.08
C LEU A 129 15.86 17.92 -3.80
N ASP A 130 16.49 17.73 -4.94
CA ASP A 130 17.01 18.85 -5.75
C ASP A 130 15.90 19.80 -6.21
N VAL A 131 14.76 19.25 -6.65
CA VAL A 131 13.62 20.07 -7.06
C VAL A 131 12.98 20.75 -5.83
N LEU A 132 12.80 20.05 -4.72
CA LEU A 132 12.27 20.64 -3.48
C LEU A 132 13.16 21.77 -2.95
N ALA A 133 14.49 21.62 -3.02
CA ALA A 133 15.45 22.63 -2.61
C ALA A 133 15.46 23.83 -3.56
N ARG A 134 15.42 23.58 -4.87
CA ARG A 134 15.29 24.64 -5.89
C ARG A 134 14.03 25.48 -5.70
N ASP A 135 12.93 24.84 -5.30
CA ASP A 135 11.66 25.52 -5.04
C ASP A 135 11.61 26.18 -3.65
N GLY A 136 12.72 26.16 -2.90
CA GLY A 136 12.85 26.80 -1.59
C GLY A 136 12.08 26.10 -0.47
N LEU A 137 11.62 24.86 -0.68
CA LEU A 137 10.79 24.13 0.30
C LEU A 137 11.63 23.36 1.33
N ILE A 138 12.86 23.02 0.98
CA ILE A 138 13.82 22.38 1.89
C ILE A 138 15.20 23.03 1.78
N GLU A 139 15.98 22.90 2.83
CA GLU A 139 17.41 23.20 2.85
C GLU A 139 18.20 21.90 2.92
N ARG A 140 19.29 21.81 2.15
CA ARG A 140 20.25 20.71 2.21
C ARG A 140 21.46 21.16 3.02
N ARG A 141 21.80 20.43 4.08
CA ARG A 141 22.92 20.76 4.97
C ARG A 141 23.93 19.63 4.98
N GLN A 142 25.20 19.96 4.75
CA GLN A 142 26.28 19.00 5.03
C GLN A 142 26.40 18.84 6.54
N SER A 143 26.61 17.62 7.00
CA SER A 143 26.95 17.38 8.40
C SER A 143 28.31 18.01 8.70
N ASP A 144 28.40 18.67 9.86
CA ASP A 144 29.65 19.23 10.38
C ASP A 144 30.66 18.14 10.77
N THR A 145 30.20 16.92 11.03
CA THR A 145 31.04 15.78 11.47
C THR A 145 31.43 14.83 10.33
N ASP A 146 30.57 14.64 9.32
CA ASP A 146 30.91 13.90 8.10
C ASP A 146 30.32 14.61 6.87
N ARG A 147 31.17 15.33 6.13
CA ARG A 147 30.75 16.10 4.94
C ARG A 147 30.16 15.24 3.82
N ARG A 148 30.31 13.91 3.89
CA ARG A 148 29.66 12.96 2.96
C ARG A 148 28.17 12.78 3.29
N VAL A 149 27.75 13.11 4.51
CA VAL A 149 26.36 13.08 4.94
C VAL A 149 25.72 14.43 4.63
N THR A 150 24.64 14.40 3.86
CA THR A 150 23.79 15.57 3.62
C THR A 150 22.41 15.29 4.21
N SER A 151 22.00 16.09 5.18
CA SER A 151 20.68 16.07 5.77
C SER A 151 19.77 17.10 5.08
N ASN A 152 18.46 16.89 5.20
CA ASN A 152 17.45 17.73 4.56
C ASN A 152 16.49 18.23 5.63
N ARG A 153 16.26 19.54 5.64
CA ARG A 153 15.42 20.22 6.62
C ARG A 153 14.33 21.02 5.94
N ILE A 154 13.16 21.06 6.55
CA ILE A 154 12.04 21.88 6.07
C ILE A 154 12.34 23.39 6.23
N THR A 155 12.00 24.20 5.24
CA THR A 155 12.04 25.67 5.35
C THR A 155 10.71 26.23 5.87
N PRO A 156 10.64 27.51 6.27
CA PRO A 156 9.36 28.16 6.57
C PRO A 156 8.36 28.10 5.39
N GLU A 157 8.85 28.25 4.15
CA GLU A 157 8.02 28.15 2.96
C GLU A 157 7.56 26.69 2.71
N GLY A 158 8.43 25.71 2.94
CA GLY A 158 8.08 24.29 2.92
C GLY A 158 6.98 23.96 3.93
N MET A 159 7.08 24.50 5.14
CA MET A 159 6.05 24.34 6.18
C MET A 159 4.72 24.97 5.77
N ARG A 160 4.75 26.14 5.11
CA ARG A 160 3.54 26.79 4.56
C ARG A 160 2.84 25.89 3.54
N VAL A 161 3.60 25.33 2.58
CA VAL A 161 3.08 24.39 1.56
C VAL A 161 2.53 23.12 2.21
N ILE A 162 3.18 22.60 3.25
CA ILE A 162 2.66 21.47 4.03
C ILE A 162 1.34 21.81 4.71
N GLY A 163 1.16 23.03 5.23
CA GLY A 163 -0.10 23.49 5.80
C GLY A 163 -1.27 23.39 4.80
N GLU A 164 -1.06 23.83 3.56
CA GLU A 164 -2.06 23.73 2.48
C GLU A 164 -2.41 22.27 2.15
N LEU A 165 -1.38 21.42 2.01
CA LEU A 165 -1.54 20.00 1.77
C LEU A 165 -2.26 19.27 2.91
N MET A 166 -1.96 19.66 4.15
CA MET A 166 -2.64 19.12 5.33
C MET A 166 -4.09 19.55 5.37
N GLY A 167 -4.45 20.77 4.96
CA GLY A 167 -5.85 21.18 4.80
C GLY A 167 -6.63 20.24 3.89
N ILE A 168 -6.10 20.00 2.68
CA ILE A 168 -6.72 19.11 1.68
C ILE A 168 -6.81 17.66 2.20
N THR A 169 -5.71 17.14 2.72
CA THR A 169 -5.66 15.74 3.16
C THR A 169 -6.43 15.51 4.47
N ASN A 170 -6.53 16.49 5.37
CA ASN A 170 -7.35 16.38 6.58
C ASN A 170 -8.84 16.32 6.25
N GLN A 171 -9.29 17.12 5.27
CA GLN A 171 -10.67 17.02 4.81
C GLN A 171 -10.94 15.62 4.24
N LEU A 172 -10.02 15.11 3.42
CA LEU A 172 -10.13 13.76 2.89
C LEU A 172 -10.10 12.68 3.98
N ARG A 173 -9.27 12.83 5.02
CA ARG A 173 -9.25 11.91 6.18
C ARG A 173 -10.60 11.90 6.89
N ARG A 174 -11.24 13.05 7.08
CA ARG A 174 -12.59 13.13 7.66
C ARG A 174 -13.61 12.39 6.78
N GLU A 175 -13.67 12.71 5.48
CA GLU A 175 -14.57 12.04 4.52
C GLU A 175 -14.45 10.51 4.53
N VAL A 176 -13.25 9.96 4.80
CA VAL A 176 -13.00 8.52 4.75
C VAL A 176 -13.11 7.83 6.12
N LEU A 177 -12.83 8.54 7.22
CA LEU A 177 -12.61 7.93 8.54
C LEU A 177 -13.60 8.39 9.61
N GLU A 178 -14.42 9.42 9.38
CA GLU A 178 -15.26 10.03 10.42
C GLU A 178 -16.28 9.07 11.04
N ASP A 179 -16.82 8.15 10.24
CA ASP A 179 -17.82 7.17 10.67
C ASP A 179 -17.20 5.89 11.28
N ILE A 180 -15.87 5.83 11.39
CA ILE A 180 -15.18 4.67 11.97
C ILE A 180 -15.02 4.90 13.47
N ASP A 181 -15.44 3.89 14.23
CA ASP A 181 -15.23 3.83 15.67
C ASP A 181 -13.76 4.09 16.06
N ARG A 182 -13.57 4.94 17.08
CA ARG A 182 -12.24 5.42 17.49
C ARG A 182 -11.34 4.30 18.03
N ASP A 183 -11.91 3.35 18.77
CA ASP A 183 -11.16 2.22 19.32
C ASP A 183 -10.72 1.29 18.19
N LYS A 184 -11.57 1.08 17.18
CA LYS A 184 -11.18 0.33 15.97
C LYS A 184 -10.03 1.00 15.21
N LEU A 185 -10.00 2.33 15.11
CA LEU A 185 -8.87 3.04 14.51
C LEU A 185 -7.60 2.87 15.34
N ALA A 186 -7.68 2.99 16.66
CA ALA A 186 -6.54 2.79 17.57
C ALA A 186 -5.96 1.36 17.44
N THR A 187 -6.81 0.34 17.49
CA THR A 187 -6.39 -1.06 17.27
C THR A 187 -5.77 -1.25 15.89
N THR A 188 -6.33 -0.62 14.85
CA THR A 188 -5.77 -0.71 13.49
C THR A 188 -4.35 -0.13 13.44
N ILE A 189 -4.13 1.04 14.04
CA ILE A 189 -2.81 1.68 14.11
C ILE A 189 -1.81 0.77 14.84
N GLU A 190 -2.21 0.18 15.96
CA GLU A 190 -1.37 -0.73 16.73
C GLU A 190 -0.94 -1.96 15.91
N VAL A 191 -1.91 -2.66 15.30
CA VAL A 191 -1.66 -3.86 14.49
C VAL A 191 -0.76 -3.54 13.29
N LEU A 192 -1.03 -2.44 12.57
CA LEU A 192 -0.17 -2.01 11.47
C LEU A 192 1.26 -1.69 11.95
N GLY A 193 1.41 -1.07 13.12
CA GLY A 193 2.71 -0.82 13.74
C GLY A 193 3.48 -2.10 14.08
N GLN A 194 2.79 -3.15 14.55
CA GLN A 194 3.40 -4.47 14.78
C GLN A 194 3.88 -5.10 13.47
N ILE A 195 3.08 -5.01 12.40
CA ILE A 195 3.44 -5.52 11.06
C ILE A 195 4.67 -4.80 10.51
N LEU A 196 4.69 -3.45 10.58
CA LEU A 196 5.80 -2.64 10.08
C LEU A 196 7.13 -3.01 10.79
N ARG A 197 7.12 -3.06 12.13
CA ARG A 197 8.30 -3.51 12.89
C ARG A 197 8.78 -4.89 12.46
N LYS A 198 7.86 -5.83 12.21
CA LYS A 198 8.23 -7.17 11.77
C LYS A 198 8.84 -7.17 10.37
N ILE A 199 8.33 -6.36 9.45
CA ILE A 199 8.91 -6.19 8.10
C ILE A 199 10.34 -5.66 8.19
N ASP A 200 10.58 -4.66 9.03
CA ASP A 200 11.92 -4.08 9.19
C ASP A 200 12.94 -5.09 9.74
N THR A 201 12.51 -6.06 10.56
CA THR A 201 13.40 -7.15 11.03
C THR A 201 13.71 -8.22 9.98
N LEU A 202 12.99 -8.27 8.87
CA LEU A 202 13.14 -9.28 7.81
C LEU A 202 13.96 -8.77 6.61
N ARG A 203 14.41 -7.52 6.65
CA ARG A 203 15.27 -6.88 5.65
C ARG A 203 16.71 -6.83 6.12
#